data_AF-A0AAW2EYV9-F1
#
_entry.id   AF-A0AAW2EYV9-F1
#
_cell.length_a   1.000
_cell.length_b   1.000
_cell.length_c   1.000
_cell.angle_alpha   90.00
_cell.angle_beta   90.00
_cell.angle_gamma   90.00
#
_symmetry.space_group_name_H-M   'P 1'
#
loop_
_entity.id
_entity.type
_entity.pdbx_description
1 polymer ?
#
loop_
_entity_poly.entity_id
_entity_poly.type
_entity_poly.pdbx_seq_one_letter_code
_entity_poly.pdbx_strand_id
1 'polypeptide(L)'
;MEFHKFYFDNVLGKNCKAVNTTILNPHVHLLGEDAACIAYVRLTQYMDKQGVAHTQQSEESRVWHKRDNKWQNVHFHRSAVTGPSPFSFNHK
;
A
#
# COMPACT_ATOMS: atom_id res chain seq x y z
N MET A 1 -17.45 4.47 10.18
CA MET A 1 -16.01 4.14 10.09
C MET A 1 -15.61 4.05 8.61
N GLU A 2 -14.76 4.96 8.13
CA GLU A 2 -14.37 5.06 6.70
C GLU A 2 -13.72 3.77 6.17
N PHE A 3 -12.89 3.11 6.99
CA PHE A 3 -12.29 1.82 6.65
C PHE A 3 -13.32 0.77 6.23
N HIS A 4 -14.44 0.65 6.96
CA HIS A 4 -15.47 -0.36 6.67
C HIS A 4 -16.36 0.03 5.48
N LYS A 5 -16.46 1.32 5.16
CA LYS A 5 -17.30 1.83 4.06
C LYS A 5 -16.93 1.21 2.71
N PHE A 6 -15.63 1.00 2.47
CA PHE A 6 -15.15 0.34 1.25
C PHE A 6 -15.86 -1.00 1.00
N TYR A 7 -15.99 -1.85 2.02
CA TYR A 7 -16.63 -3.16 1.85
C TYR A 7 -18.14 -3.03 1.63
N PHE A 8 -18.82 -2.16 2.38
CA PHE A 8 -20.26 -1.96 2.19
C PHE A 8 -20.60 -1.48 0.77
N ASP A 9 -19.81 -0.55 0.23
CA ASP A 9 -20.03 0.00 -1.11
C ASP A 9 -19.74 -1.03 -2.22
N ASN A 10 -18.74 -1.89 -2.03
CA ASN A 10 -18.23 -2.75 -3.11
C ASN A 10 -18.70 -4.22 -3.06
N VAL A 11 -19.11 -4.73 -1.88
CA VAL A 11 -19.72 -6.07 -1.74
C VAL A 11 -21.11 -6.10 -2.40
N LEU A 12 -21.90 -5.04 -2.24
CA LEU A 12 -23.25 -4.95 -2.79
C LEU A 12 -23.26 -4.50 -4.26
N GLY A 13 -22.22 -3.77 -4.71
CA GLY A 13 -22.15 -3.13 -6.02
C GLY A 13 -21.65 -3.99 -7.19
N LYS A 14 -21.34 -5.28 -6.99
CA LYS A 14 -20.72 -6.19 -8.00
C LYS A 14 -19.43 -5.65 -8.64
N ASN A 15 -18.73 -4.72 -7.99
CA ASN A 15 -17.54 -4.09 -8.56
C ASN A 15 -16.26 -4.80 -8.10
N CYS A 16 -16.02 -6.01 -8.64
CA CYS A 16 -14.89 -6.89 -8.28
C CYS A 16 -13.49 -6.38 -8.69
N LYS A 17 -13.35 -5.09 -9.05
CA LYS A 17 -12.06 -4.45 -9.39
C LYS A 17 -11.65 -3.34 -8.42
N ALA A 18 -12.49 -3.03 -7.43
CA ALA A 18 -12.21 -1.97 -6.48
C ALA A 18 -11.00 -2.33 -5.60
N VAL A 19 -10.07 -1.39 -5.44
CA VAL A 19 -8.91 -1.47 -4.54
C VAL A 19 -8.79 -0.13 -3.82
N ASN A 20 -8.66 -0.17 -2.50
CA ASN A 20 -8.39 0.99 -1.65
C ASN A 20 -7.07 0.78 -0.91
N THR A 21 -6.19 1.78 -0.90
CA THR A 21 -4.92 1.73 -0.18
C THR A 21 -4.88 2.83 0.87
N THR A 22 -4.59 2.45 2.11
CA THR A 22 -4.43 3.36 3.25
C THR A 22 -2.99 3.29 3.75
N ILE A 23 -2.38 4.46 3.96
CA ILE A 23 -1.07 4.59 4.61
C ILE A 23 -1.32 4.85 6.10
N LEU A 24 -0.82 3.96 6.95
CA LEU A 24 -0.94 4.06 8.39
C LEU A 24 0.41 4.43 9.02
N ASN A 25 0.34 5.31 10.01
CA ASN A 25 1.47 5.74 10.84
C ASN A 25 2.73 6.10 10.02
N PRO A 26 2.64 7.02 9.04
CA PRO A 26 3.81 7.40 8.26
C PRO A 26 4.85 8.09 9.15
N HIS A 27 6.08 7.59 9.09
CA HIS A 27 7.23 8.18 9.76
C HIS A 27 8.25 8.67 8.72
N VAL A 28 8.60 9.96 8.77
CA VAL A 28 9.50 10.61 7.81
C VAL A 28 10.77 11.04 8.52
N HIS A 29 11.92 10.66 7.97
CA HIS A 29 13.23 11.15 8.35
C HIS A 29 13.80 12.00 7.23
N LEU A 30 14.09 13.27 7.51
CA LEU A 30 14.84 14.13 6.61
C LEU A 30 16.33 13.81 6.73
N LEU A 31 17.01 13.69 5.60
CA LEU A 31 18.43 13.31 5.48
C LEU A 31 19.19 14.44 4.78
N GLY A 32 19.31 15.59 5.43
CA GLY A 32 19.80 16.82 4.81
C GLY A 32 18.72 17.53 3.99
N GLU A 33 19.13 18.35 3.02
CA GLU A 33 18.22 19.21 2.24
C GLU A 33 17.55 18.47 1.07
N ASP A 34 18.27 17.51 0.48
CA ASP A 34 17.88 16.87 -0.77
C ASP A 34 17.53 15.39 -0.62
N ALA A 35 17.50 14.82 0.59
CA ALA A 35 17.11 13.43 0.78
C ALA A 35 16.12 13.24 1.93
N ALA A 36 15.26 12.24 1.80
CA ALA A 36 14.32 11.85 2.83
C ALA A 36 14.06 10.35 2.77
N CYS A 37 13.79 9.75 3.92
CA CYS A 37 13.30 8.38 4.04
C CYS A 37 11.92 8.42 4.68
N ILE A 38 10.97 7.66 4.14
CA ILE A 38 9.65 7.45 4.74
C ILE A 38 9.41 5.96 4.96
N ALA A 39 8.93 5.59 6.13
CA ALA A 39 8.46 4.24 6.45
C ALA A 39 7.00 4.30 6.92
N TYR A 40 6.20 3.32 6.52
CA TYR A 40 4.78 3.24 6.89
C TYR A 40 4.24 1.82 6.78
N VAL A 41 3.08 1.59 7.41
CA VAL A 41 2.28 0.39 7.17
C VAL A 41 1.30 0.68 6.05
N ARG A 42 1.35 -0.11 4.98
CA ARG A 42 0.42 -0.05 3.85
C ARG A 42 -0.68 -1.08 4.04
N LEU A 43 -1.91 -0.61 4.22
CA LEU A 43 -3.10 -1.44 4.24
C LEU A 43 -3.79 -1.38 2.87
N THR A 44 -4.11 -2.52 2.27
CA THR A 44 -4.78 -2.61 0.97
C THR A 44 -6.06 -3.42 1.12
N GLN A 45 -7.20 -2.79 0.86
CA GLN A 45 -8.51 -3.42 0.83
C GLN A 45 -8.89 -3.68 -0.63
N TYR A 46 -9.37 -4.87 -0.96
CA TYR A 46 -9.84 -5.18 -2.30
C TYR A 46 -10.95 -6.23 -2.30
N MET A 47 -11.68 -6.31 -3.40
CA MET A 47 -12.61 -7.40 -3.71
C MET A 47 -11.96 -8.35 -4.71
N ASP A 48 -11.95 -9.65 -4.46
CA ASP A 48 -11.45 -10.63 -5.44
C ASP A 48 -12.47 -10.93 -6.54
N LYS A 49 -12.12 -11.82 -7.48
CA LYS A 49 -13.00 -12.18 -8.60
C LYS A 49 -14.26 -12.92 -8.15
N GLN A 50 -14.25 -13.52 -6.96
CA GLN A 50 -15.37 -14.22 -6.35
C GLN A 50 -16.26 -13.25 -5.54
N GLY A 51 -15.90 -11.97 -5.46
CA GLY A 51 -16.63 -10.98 -4.67
C GLY A 51 -16.35 -11.09 -3.18
N VAL A 52 -15.26 -11.75 -2.78
CA VAL A 52 -14.84 -11.84 -1.38
C VAL A 52 -13.96 -10.65 -1.04
N ALA A 53 -14.24 -10.06 0.13
CA ALA A 53 -13.51 -8.94 0.69
C ALA A 53 -12.19 -9.39 1.31
N HIS A 54 -11.10 -8.70 0.99
CA HIS A 54 -9.78 -8.96 1.56
C HIS A 54 -9.15 -7.68 2.10
N THR A 55 -8.34 -7.82 3.16
CA THR A 55 -7.40 -6.80 3.63
C THR A 55 -6.00 -7.42 3.61
N GLN A 56 -5.03 -6.71 3.04
CA GLN A 56 -3.62 -7.04 3.12
C GLN A 56 -2.85 -5.93 3.82
N GLN A 57 -1.87 -6.32 4.62
CA GLN A 57 -0.90 -5.41 5.22
C GLN A 57 0.50 -5.72 4.70
N SER A 58 1.29 -4.67 4.49
CA SER A 58 2.74 -4.75 4.30
C SER A 58 3.41 -3.53 4.90
N GLU A 59 4.64 -3.67 5.38
CA GLU A 59 5.48 -2.56 5.81
C GLU A 59 6.31 -2.08 4.61
N GLU A 60 6.23 -0.80 4.27
CA GLU A 60 6.99 -0.21 3.17
C GLU A 60 7.96 0.85 3.70
N SER A 61 9.18 0.85 3.14
CA SER A 61 10.16 1.92 3.31
C SER A 61 10.54 2.47 1.94
N ARG A 62 10.60 3.79 1.80
CA ARG A 62 10.91 4.49 0.56
C ARG A 62 11.96 5.56 0.81
N VAL A 63 13.03 5.54 0.02
CA VAL A 63 14.04 6.59 0.02
C VAL A 63 13.79 7.51 -1.17
N TRP A 64 13.80 8.80 -0.89
CA TRP A 64 13.57 9.88 -1.83
C TRP A 64 14.80 10.75 -1.92
N HIS A 65 15.15 11.17 -3.13
CA HIS A 65 16.21 12.15 -3.41
C HIS A 65 15.63 13.24 -4.31
N LYS A 66 15.81 14.48 -3.92
CA LYS A 66 15.46 15.68 -4.67
C LYS A 66 16.56 15.99 -5.69
N ARG A 67 16.23 15.93 -6.98
CA ARG A 67 17.12 16.31 -8.08
C ARG A 67 16.40 17.33 -8.94
N ASP A 68 17.08 18.43 -9.30
CA ASP A 68 16.48 19.54 -10.06
C ASP A 68 15.16 20.03 -9.43
N ASN A 69 15.15 20.15 -8.09
CA ASN A 69 14.00 20.52 -7.28
C ASN A 69 12.79 19.56 -7.35
N LYS A 70 12.98 18.32 -7.82
CA LYS A 70 11.95 17.27 -7.91
C LYS A 70 12.31 16.06 -7.07
N TRP A 71 11.40 15.63 -6.21
CA TRP A 71 11.55 14.40 -5.43
C TRP A 71 11.38 13.17 -6.32
N GLN A 72 12.37 12.29 -6.29
CA GLN A 72 12.38 11.01 -7.00
C GLN A 72 12.52 9.88 -5.99
N ASN A 73 11.70 8.84 -6.10
CA ASN A 73 11.90 7.63 -5.32
C ASN A 73 13.09 6.87 -5.90
N VAL A 74 14.20 6.86 -5.17
CA VAL A 74 15.47 6.24 -5.61
C VAL A 74 15.63 4.82 -5.09
N HIS A 75 14.87 4.47 -4.05
CA HIS A 75 14.84 3.11 -3.50
C HIS A 75 13.50 2.85 -2.80
N PHE A 76 13.07 1.60 -2.80
CA PHE A 76 11.99 1.14 -1.95
C PHE A 76 12.26 -0.29 -1.48
N HIS A 77 11.73 -0.60 -0.31
CA HIS A 77 11.68 -1.93 0.25
C HIS A 77 10.25 -2.19 0.76
N ARG A 78 9.75 -3.40 0.55
CA ARG A 78 8.45 -3.85 1.05
C ARG A 78 8.59 -5.23 1.65
N SER A 79 8.17 -5.39 2.89
CA SER A 79 8.11 -6.69 3.58
C SER A 79 7.07 -7.62 2.94
N ALA A 80 7.08 -8.89 3.36
CA ALA A 80 6.06 -9.84 2.97
C ALA A 80 4.67 -9.34 3.39
N VAL A 81 3.67 -9.55 2.52
CA VAL A 81 2.29 -9.24 2.84
C VAL A 81 1.73 -10.23 3.86
N THR A 82 1.09 -9.74 4.91
CA THR A 82 0.29 -10.56 5.82
C THR A 82 -1.17 -10.55 5.38
N GLY A 83 -1.74 -11.74 5.15
CA GLY A 83 -3.10 -11.95 4.66
C GLY A 83 -3.15 -12.87 3.43
N PRO A 84 -4.35 -13.29 2.97
CA PRO A 84 -4.48 -14.11 1.76
C PRO A 84 -3.86 -13.37 0.58
N SER A 85 -2.84 -13.94 -0.06
CA SER A 85 -2.24 -13.36 -1.26
C SER A 85 -2.98 -13.85 -2.51
N PRO A 86 -3.61 -12.96 -3.32
CA PRO A 86 -4.11 -13.32 -4.63
C PRO A 86 -2.97 -13.41 -5.66
N PHE A 87 -1.76 -12.98 -5.27
CA PHE A 87 -0.53 -12.98 -6.07
C PHE A 87 0.56 -13.71 -5.30
N SER A 88 0.38 -15.01 -5.10
CA SER A 88 1.51 -15.89 -4.78
C SER A 88 2.39 -15.96 -6.03
N PHE A 89 3.38 -15.07 -6.14
CA PHE A 89 4.43 -15.24 -7.14
C PHE A 89 5.27 -16.45 -6.72
N ASN A 90 4.94 -17.62 -7.26
CA ASN A 90 5.88 -18.73 -7.33
C ASN A 90 7.10 -18.22 -8.10
N HIS A 91 8.20 -17.99 -7.39
CA HIS A 91 9.50 -17.94 -8.03
C HIS A 91 9.75 -19.33 -8.61
N LYS A 92 9.86 -19.42 -9.94
CA LYS A 92 10.59 -20.50 -10.59
C LYS A 92 12.08 -20.22 -10.48
#